data_AF-A0A815ZV66-F1
#
_entry.id   AF-A0A815ZV66-F1
#
_cell.length_a   1.000
_cell.length_b   1.000
_cell.length_c   1.000
_cell.angle_alpha   90.00
_cell.angle_beta   90.00
_cell.angle_gamma   90.00
#
_symmetry.space_group_name_H-M   'P 1'
#
loop_
_entity.id
_entity.type
_entity.pdbx_description
1 polymer ?
#
loop_
_entity_poly.entity_id
_entity_poly.type
_entity_poly.pdbx_seq_one_letter_code
_entity_poly.pdbx_strand_id
1 'polypeptide(L)'
;DECTRGGVVLLKLKLKVKDSLEKASNTQAHFAVTYEDRLGKVCEEQQTMYMRIGNDEVHYDNLGIRKAILLVNYAVLLKKWITYEREQHFQKKTIISHVDETNVNNLGEWERQSTVLVVSDQSRKVFEEFLHHFQTEMKALNDTDLEQEAKLLKTLIEHKN
;
A
#
# COMPACT_ATOMS: atom_id res chain seq x y z
N ASP A 1 24.68 17.02 -4.88
CA ASP A 1 24.30 16.29 -6.11
C ASP A 1 23.95 14.85 -5.81
N GLU A 2 22.69 14.60 -5.44
CA GLU A 2 22.26 13.29 -4.96
C GLU A 2 21.44 12.58 -6.05
N CYS A 3 21.77 11.32 -6.35
CA CYS A 3 20.93 10.47 -7.19
C CYS A 3 19.71 10.04 -6.36
N THR A 4 18.52 10.49 -6.76
CA THR A 4 17.27 10.21 -6.06
C THR A 4 16.83 8.76 -6.22
N ARG A 5 16.70 8.04 -5.10
CA ARG A 5 16.07 6.73 -5.03
C ARG A 5 14.55 6.89 -4.87
N GLY A 6 13.86 7.09 -5.99
CA GLY A 6 12.40 7.26 -6.02
C GLY A 6 11.69 6.04 -6.59
N GLY A 7 10.83 5.39 -5.78
CA GLY A 7 9.94 4.32 -6.23
C GLY A 7 10.41 2.91 -5.85
N VAL A 8 9.53 1.92 -6.10
CA VAL A 8 9.78 0.50 -5.81
C VAL A 8 9.43 -0.32 -7.05
N VAL A 9 10.33 -1.21 -7.44
CA VAL A 9 10.12 -2.17 -8.54
C VAL A 9 9.95 -3.56 -7.95
N LEU A 10 8.82 -4.20 -8.26
CA LEU A 10 8.56 -5.58 -7.83
C LEU A 10 9.03 -6.55 -8.92
N LEU A 11 9.95 -7.44 -8.56
CA LEU A 11 10.45 -8.49 -9.44
C LEU A 11 9.99 -9.85 -8.93
N LYS A 12 9.26 -10.60 -9.75
CA LYS A 12 8.86 -11.98 -9.45
C LYS A 12 9.80 -12.95 -10.16
N LEU A 13 10.59 -13.69 -9.38
CA LEU A 13 11.55 -14.67 -9.91
C LEU A 13 10.98 -16.08 -9.82
N LYS A 14 11.30 -16.91 -10.82
CA LYS A 14 10.98 -18.35 -10.83
C LYS A 14 12.26 -19.14 -10.59
N LEU A 15 12.33 -19.82 -9.45
CA LEU A 15 13.42 -20.74 -9.14
C LEU A 15 13.42 -21.94 -10.11
N LYS A 16 14.61 -22.27 -10.63
CA LYS A 16 14.82 -23.49 -11.41
C LYS A 16 15.16 -24.62 -10.43
N VAL A 17 14.22 -25.54 -10.26
CA VAL A 17 14.16 -26.61 -9.24
C VAL A 17 15.36 -27.59 -9.22
N LYS A 18 16.33 -27.50 -10.14
CA LYS A 18 17.48 -28.42 -10.18
C LYS A 18 18.58 -28.10 -9.18
N ASP A 19 18.59 -26.90 -8.61
CA ASP A 19 19.51 -26.55 -7.54
C ASP A 19 18.87 -26.89 -6.20
N SER A 20 19.48 -27.82 -5.47
CA SER A 20 19.08 -28.24 -4.12
C SER A 20 18.78 -27.01 -3.23
N LEU A 21 17.82 -27.12 -2.30
CA LEU A 21 17.45 -26.06 -1.35
C LEU A 21 18.67 -25.39 -0.67
N GLU A 22 19.74 -26.15 -0.41
CA GLU A 22 21.01 -25.64 0.16
C GLU A 22 21.86 -24.80 -0.82
N LYS A 23 21.77 -25.04 -2.14
CA LYS A 23 22.37 -24.14 -3.16
C LYS A 23 21.52 -22.89 -3.34
N ALA A 24 20.21 -23.04 -3.18
CA ALA A 24 19.25 -21.95 -3.33
C ALA A 24 19.45 -20.86 -2.26
N SER A 25 19.78 -21.22 -1.01
CA SER A 25 20.08 -20.27 0.08
C SER A 25 21.38 -19.45 -0.12
N ASN A 26 22.28 -19.88 -1.01
CA ASN A 26 23.50 -19.16 -1.38
C ASN A 26 23.38 -18.46 -2.74
N THR A 27 22.19 -18.41 -3.32
CA THR A 27 21.96 -17.78 -4.62
C THR A 27 22.04 -16.27 -4.49
N GLN A 28 22.98 -15.67 -5.21
CA GLN A 28 23.10 -14.22 -5.32
C GLN A 28 22.34 -13.72 -6.54
N ALA A 29 21.68 -12.58 -6.38
CA ALA A 29 21.10 -11.82 -7.48
C ALA A 29 21.77 -10.44 -7.52
N HIS A 30 22.34 -10.10 -8.67
CA HIS A 30 22.90 -8.78 -8.92
C HIS A 30 21.86 -7.95 -9.67
N PHE A 31 21.51 -6.80 -9.10
CA PHE A 31 20.61 -5.84 -9.69
C PHE A 31 21.38 -4.58 -10.02
N ALA A 32 21.22 -4.10 -11.26
CA ALA A 32 21.72 -2.81 -11.69
C ALA A 32 20.52 -1.99 -12.18
N VAL A 33 20.41 -0.76 -11.71
CA VAL A 33 19.39 0.20 -12.15
C VAL A 33 20.10 1.43 -12.68
N THR A 34 19.69 1.85 -13.87
CA THR A 34 20.15 3.09 -14.49
C THR A 34 18.95 3.96 -14.85
N TYR A 35 19.08 5.27 -14.63
CA TYR A 35 18.08 6.23 -15.07
C TYR A 35 18.72 7.56 -15.44
N GLU A 36 18.04 8.33 -16.27
CA GLU A 36 18.45 9.67 -16.69
C GLU A 36 17.42 10.69 -16.16
N ASP A 37 17.89 11.76 -15.54
CA ASP A 37 17.01 12.84 -15.10
C ASP A 37 16.64 13.79 -16.25
N ARG A 38 15.80 14.79 -15.95
CA ARG A 38 15.34 15.77 -16.96
C ARG A 38 16.45 16.70 -17.46
N LEU A 39 17.60 16.72 -16.80
CA LEU A 39 18.78 17.52 -17.15
C LEU A 39 19.83 16.69 -17.90
N GLY A 40 19.53 15.43 -18.22
CA GLY A 40 20.44 14.52 -18.91
C GLY A 40 21.48 13.87 -18.01
N LYS A 41 21.36 14.00 -16.68
CA LYS A 41 22.27 13.34 -15.75
C LYS A 41 21.88 11.87 -15.62
N VAL A 42 22.82 11.00 -15.95
CA VAL A 42 22.68 9.55 -15.74
C VAL A 42 23.11 9.18 -14.32
N CYS A 43 22.27 8.41 -13.65
CA CYS A 43 22.55 7.78 -12.38
C CYS A 43 22.53 6.26 -12.57
N GLU A 44 23.49 5.58 -11.94
CA GLU A 44 23.59 4.12 -11.90
C GLU A 44 23.74 3.68 -10.45
N GLU A 45 23.03 2.61 -10.09
CA GLU A 45 23.16 1.96 -8.80
C GLU A 45 23.15 0.44 -8.98
N GLN A 46 24.07 -0.23 -8.27
CA GLN A 46 24.20 -1.67 -8.29
C GLN A 46 24.08 -2.23 -6.88
N GLN A 47 23.30 -3.30 -6.72
CA GLN A 47 23.11 -3.99 -5.45
C GLN A 47 23.16 -5.51 -5.65
N THR A 48 23.90 -6.18 -4.78
CA THR A 48 23.90 -7.65 -4.70
C THR A 48 23.02 -8.09 -3.54
N MET A 49 22.12 -9.01 -3.80
CA MET A 49 21.16 -9.54 -2.83
C MET A 49 21.34 -11.05 -2.68
N TYR A 50 21.13 -11.56 -1.48
CA TYR A 50 21.24 -12.99 -1.17
C TYR A 50 19.84 -13.57 -0.99
N MET A 51 19.49 -14.56 -1.82
CA MET A 51 18.18 -15.18 -1.77
C MET A 51 18.09 -16.12 -0.57
N ARG A 52 17.24 -15.76 0.41
CA ARG A 52 16.93 -16.62 1.55
C ARG A 52 15.72 -17.47 1.20
N ILE A 53 15.94 -18.78 0.98
CA ILE A 53 14.89 -19.74 0.65
C ILE A 53 14.78 -20.73 1.80
N GLY A 54 13.58 -20.87 2.38
CA GLY A 54 13.29 -21.89 3.39
C GLY A 54 13.02 -21.38 4.81
N ASN A 55 13.06 -20.07 5.07
CA ASN A 55 12.47 -19.51 6.29
C ASN A 55 11.07 -18.96 5.97
N ASP A 56 10.08 -19.33 6.77
CA ASP A 56 8.69 -18.84 6.64
C ASP A 56 8.51 -17.40 7.14
N GLU A 57 9.57 -16.78 7.69
CA GLU A 57 9.55 -15.40 8.14
C GLU A 57 9.70 -14.41 6.97
N VAL A 58 8.88 -13.38 6.97
CA VAL A 58 8.98 -12.26 6.01
C VAL A 58 10.29 -11.52 6.23
N HIS A 59 11.14 -11.49 5.21
CA HIS A 59 12.42 -10.77 5.24
C HIS A 59 12.34 -9.46 4.44
N TYR A 60 12.97 -8.42 4.98
CA TYR A 60 13.17 -7.15 4.29
C TYR A 60 14.66 -6.86 4.22
N ASP A 61 15.22 -6.69 3.02
CA ASP A 61 16.66 -6.43 2.86
C ASP A 61 17.08 -5.05 3.37
N ASN A 62 16.16 -4.09 3.39
CA ASN A 62 16.39 -2.78 4.02
C ASN A 62 15.07 -2.17 4.55
N LEU A 63 15.21 -1.14 5.40
CA LEU A 63 14.08 -0.43 6.00
C LEU A 63 13.23 0.32 4.97
N GLY A 64 13.81 0.73 3.84
CA GLY A 64 13.08 1.39 2.75
C GLY A 64 12.04 0.47 2.10
N ILE A 65 12.39 -0.78 1.84
CA ILE A 65 11.47 -1.80 1.31
C ILE A 65 10.36 -2.08 2.32
N ARG A 66 10.72 -2.24 3.60
CA ARG A 66 9.77 -2.46 4.69
C ARG A 66 8.77 -1.30 4.81
N LYS A 67 9.26 -0.05 4.80
CA LYS A 67 8.45 1.17 4.80
C LYS A 67 7.54 1.25 3.59
N ALA A 68 8.06 0.95 2.39
CA ALA A 68 7.27 1.01 1.17
C ALA A 68 6.11 0.00 1.19
N ILE A 69 6.35 -1.22 1.65
CA ILE A 69 5.30 -2.24 1.79
C ILE A 69 4.23 -1.79 2.79
N LEU A 70 4.64 -1.22 3.93
CA LEU A 70 3.71 -0.68 4.92
C LEU A 70 2.81 0.42 4.33
N LEU A 71 3.40 1.38 3.61
CA LEU A 71 2.67 2.49 2.99
C LEU A 71 1.75 2.03 1.86
N VAL A 72 2.16 1.02 1.07
CA VAL A 72 1.29 0.40 0.06
C VAL A 72 0.09 -0.26 0.74
N ASN A 73 0.31 -1.03 1.81
CA ASN A 73 -0.79 -1.67 2.54
C ASN A 73 -1.76 -0.65 3.13
N TYR A 74 -1.24 0.46 3.67
CA TYR A 74 -2.05 1.59 4.13
C TYR A 74 -2.90 2.20 3.01
N ALA A 75 -2.31 2.51 1.86
CA ALA A 75 -3.05 3.06 0.72
C ALA A 75 -4.11 2.08 0.18
N VAL A 76 -3.79 0.79 0.14
CA VAL A 76 -4.73 -0.28 -0.25
C VAL A 76 -5.90 -0.36 0.74
N LEU A 77 -5.63 -0.27 2.04
CA LEU A 77 -6.65 -0.26 3.09
C LEU A 77 -7.62 0.91 2.90
N LEU A 78 -7.10 2.13 2.75
CA LEU A 78 -7.93 3.32 2.54
C LEU A 78 -8.75 3.20 1.26
N LYS A 79 -8.14 2.72 0.17
CA LYS A 79 -8.86 2.51 -1.10
C LYS A 79 -10.00 1.51 -0.94
N LYS A 80 -9.76 0.38 -0.26
CA LYS A 80 -10.79 -0.64 0.00
C LYS A 80 -11.94 -0.05 0.81
N TRP A 81 -11.66 0.71 1.86
CA TRP A 81 -12.69 1.39 2.65
C TRP A 81 -13.50 2.40 1.82
N ILE A 82 -12.84 3.29 1.06
CA ILE A 82 -13.52 4.28 0.22
C ILE A 82 -14.45 3.60 -0.78
N THR A 83 -13.98 2.52 -1.43
CA THR A 83 -14.79 1.75 -2.37
C THR A 83 -15.98 1.11 -1.66
N TYR A 84 -15.75 0.45 -0.52
CA TYR A 84 -16.79 -0.22 0.24
C TYR A 84 -17.91 0.74 0.68
N GLU A 85 -17.57 1.86 1.32
CA GLU A 85 -18.59 2.80 1.82
C GLU A 85 -19.38 3.44 0.68
N ARG A 86 -18.73 3.74 -0.46
CA ARG A 86 -19.41 4.25 -1.65
C ARG A 86 -20.40 3.22 -2.20
N GLU A 87 -19.99 1.96 -2.33
CA GLU A 87 -20.87 0.89 -2.80
C GLU A 87 -22.09 0.72 -1.89
N GLN A 88 -21.89 0.75 -0.57
CA GLN A 88 -22.99 0.69 0.40
C GLN A 88 -23.93 1.90 0.28
N HIS A 89 -23.38 3.11 0.10
CA HIS A 89 -24.17 4.32 -0.11
C HIS A 89 -25.00 4.25 -1.40
N PHE A 90 -24.41 3.75 -2.50
CA PHE A 90 -25.14 3.55 -3.77
C PHE A 90 -26.26 2.53 -3.62
N GLN A 91 -25.99 1.36 -3.02
CA GLN A 91 -27.02 0.34 -2.79
C GLN A 91 -28.17 0.88 -1.94
N LYS A 92 -27.86 1.57 -0.84
CA LYS A 92 -28.87 2.21 0.02
C LYS A 92 -29.67 3.26 -0.73
N LYS A 93 -29.03 4.09 -1.56
CA LYS A 93 -29.70 5.10 -2.39
C LYS A 93 -30.63 4.44 -3.41
N THR A 94 -30.18 3.40 -4.12
CA THR A 94 -31.00 2.67 -5.11
C THR A 94 -32.24 2.05 -4.47
N ILE A 95 -32.11 1.46 -3.28
CA ILE A 95 -33.24 0.90 -2.54
C ILE A 95 -34.27 1.98 -2.17
N ILE A 96 -33.81 3.17 -1.75
CA ILE A 96 -34.68 4.29 -1.35
C ILE A 96 -35.29 4.99 -2.58
N SER A 97 -34.56 5.07 -3.70
CA SER A 97 -34.98 5.77 -4.92
C SER A 97 -35.97 5.01 -5.80
N HIS A 98 -36.36 3.77 -5.44
CA HIS A 98 -37.52 3.13 -6.07
C HIS A 98 -38.86 3.84 -5.79
N VAL A 99 -38.83 4.97 -5.07
CA VAL A 99 -39.99 5.83 -4.77
C VAL A 99 -39.88 7.23 -5.43
N ASP A 100 -38.76 7.62 -6.05
CA ASP A 100 -38.69 8.93 -6.73
C ASP A 100 -37.67 8.94 -7.90
N GLU A 101 -38.20 8.96 -9.12
CA GLU A 101 -37.47 9.03 -10.38
C GLU A 101 -36.89 10.44 -10.61
N THR A 102 -35.75 10.75 -9.98
CA THR A 102 -34.97 11.94 -10.37
C THR A 102 -33.50 11.60 -10.65
N ASN A 103 -33.25 11.20 -11.90
CA ASN A 103 -32.11 11.62 -12.73
C ASN A 103 -30.67 11.60 -12.13
N VAL A 104 -30.31 10.62 -11.30
CA VAL A 104 -28.91 10.47 -10.81
C VAL A 104 -28.02 9.67 -11.78
N ASN A 105 -28.59 9.09 -12.83
CA ASN A 105 -27.91 8.11 -13.70
C ASN A 105 -27.10 8.74 -14.87
N ASN A 106 -26.98 10.06 -14.96
CA ASN A 106 -26.39 10.75 -16.13
C ASN A 106 -25.06 11.49 -15.84
N LEU A 107 -24.39 11.22 -14.73
CA LEU A 107 -23.05 11.79 -14.48
C LEU A 107 -21.98 10.83 -15.01
N GLY A 108 -21.04 11.36 -15.81
CA GLY A 108 -19.92 10.58 -16.35
C GLY A 108 -18.97 10.06 -15.25
N GLU A 109 -18.07 9.15 -15.60
CA GLU A 109 -17.08 8.60 -14.65
C GLU A 109 -16.25 9.69 -13.94
N TRP A 110 -16.09 10.84 -14.60
CA TRP A 110 -15.35 12.02 -14.14
C TRP A 110 -16.18 13.04 -13.36
N GLU A 111 -17.51 12.86 -13.27
CA GLU A 111 -18.44 13.81 -12.64
C GLU A 111 -19.03 13.28 -11.33
N ARG A 112 -18.34 12.35 -10.66
CA ARG A 112 -18.79 11.79 -9.39
C ARG A 112 -18.83 12.86 -8.31
N GLN A 113 -20.00 13.06 -7.71
CA GLN A 113 -20.20 13.99 -6.61
C GLN A 113 -19.55 13.51 -5.32
N SER A 114 -19.20 14.45 -4.45
CA SER A 114 -18.78 14.14 -3.08
C SER A 114 -19.90 13.42 -2.32
N THR A 115 -19.50 12.48 -1.47
CA THR A 115 -20.41 11.76 -0.55
C THR A 115 -20.03 12.13 0.87
N VAL A 116 -21.00 12.06 1.79
CA VAL A 116 -20.74 12.27 3.21
C VAL A 116 -19.72 11.24 3.70
N LEU A 117 -18.75 11.69 4.48
CA LEU A 117 -17.74 10.81 5.07
C LEU A 117 -18.41 9.89 6.11
N VAL A 118 -18.35 8.59 5.86
CA VAL A 118 -18.90 7.55 6.73
C VAL A 118 -17.83 6.50 6.97
N VAL A 119 -17.74 6.03 8.21
CA VAL A 119 -16.90 4.90 8.61
C VAL A 119 -17.79 3.88 9.31
N SER A 120 -18.06 2.77 8.64
CA SER A 120 -18.79 1.64 9.23
C SER A 120 -18.03 1.00 10.38
N ASP A 121 -18.75 0.35 11.30
CA ASP A 121 -18.13 -0.37 12.43
C ASP A 121 -17.19 -1.48 11.95
N GLN A 122 -17.48 -2.11 10.82
CA GLN A 122 -16.58 -3.10 10.21
C GLN A 122 -15.27 -2.45 9.78
N SER A 123 -15.32 -1.28 9.15
CA SER A 123 -14.12 -0.56 8.71
C SER A 123 -13.32 -0.03 9.90
N ARG A 124 -13.97 0.42 10.98
CA ARG A 124 -13.28 0.81 12.24
C ARG A 124 -12.44 -0.33 12.81
N LYS A 125 -12.99 -1.55 12.90
CA LYS A 125 -12.26 -2.72 13.40
C LYS A 125 -11.01 -3.01 12.56
N VAL A 126 -11.14 -2.97 11.23
CA VAL A 126 -10.00 -3.19 10.33
C VAL A 126 -8.95 -2.08 10.50
N PHE A 127 -9.37 -0.83 10.71
CA PHE A 127 -8.45 0.28 11.00
C PHE A 127 -7.74 0.13 12.33
N GLU A 128 -8.41 -0.34 13.38
CA GLU A 128 -7.80 -0.59 14.70
C GLU A 128 -6.74 -1.69 14.63
N GLU A 129 -7.06 -2.81 13.99
CA GLU A 129 -6.13 -3.92 13.76
C GLU A 129 -4.90 -3.46 12.95
N PHE A 130 -5.14 -2.74 11.85
CA PHE A 130 -4.06 -2.23 11.02
C PHE A 130 -3.23 -1.15 11.74
N LEU A 131 -3.85 -0.28 12.54
CA LEU A 131 -3.16 0.76 13.31
C LEU A 131 -2.19 0.14 14.32
N HIS A 132 -2.57 -0.96 14.96
CA HIS A 132 -1.68 -1.69 15.87
C HIS A 132 -0.45 -2.25 15.13
N HIS A 133 -0.67 -2.89 13.98
CA HIS A 133 0.42 -3.37 13.12
C HIS A 133 1.30 -2.20 12.65
N PHE A 134 0.69 -1.12 12.16
CA PHE A 134 1.38 0.06 11.65
C PHE A 134 2.28 0.70 12.71
N GLN A 135 1.81 0.85 13.95
CA GLN A 135 2.62 1.38 15.05
C GLN A 135 3.80 0.47 15.42
N THR A 136 3.64 -0.84 15.30
CA THR A 136 4.74 -1.80 15.51
C THR A 136 5.80 -1.63 14.43
N GLU A 137 5.38 -1.50 13.18
CA GLU A 137 6.27 -1.26 12.04
C GLU A 137 6.96 0.11 12.14
N MET A 138 6.27 1.18 12.54
CA MET A 138 6.86 2.50 12.79
C MET A 138 8.01 2.42 13.79
N LYS A 139 7.82 1.70 14.91
CA LYS A 139 8.87 1.51 15.92
C LYS A 139 10.06 0.75 15.35
N ALA A 140 9.81 -0.27 14.53
CA ALA A 140 10.88 -1.04 13.89
C ALA A 140 11.63 -0.24 12.81
N LEU A 141 10.97 0.71 12.16
CA LEU A 141 11.55 1.62 11.18
C LEU A 141 12.25 2.83 11.80
N ASN A 142 11.93 3.16 13.07
CA ASN A 142 12.36 4.37 13.76
C ASN A 142 12.09 5.66 12.94
N ASP A 143 10.91 5.73 12.34
CA ASP A 143 10.52 6.77 11.39
C ASP A 143 9.34 7.57 11.94
N THR A 144 9.59 8.84 12.25
CA THR A 144 8.60 9.75 12.84
C THR A 144 7.65 10.34 11.81
N ASP A 145 8.01 10.35 10.52
CA ASP A 145 7.16 10.96 9.49
C ASP A 145 5.86 10.15 9.29
N LEU A 146 5.93 8.83 9.57
CA LEU A 146 4.79 7.92 9.55
C LEU A 146 3.71 8.23 10.59
N GLU A 147 3.97 9.16 11.53
CA GLU A 147 2.98 9.54 12.54
C GLU A 147 1.76 10.22 11.92
N GLN A 148 1.90 10.83 10.74
CA GLN A 148 0.79 11.44 10.02
C GLN A 148 -0.27 10.39 9.63
N GLU A 149 0.14 9.27 9.04
CA GLU A 149 -0.76 8.18 8.63
C GLU A 149 -1.45 7.54 9.85
N ALA A 150 -0.70 7.34 10.93
CA ALA A 150 -1.24 6.80 12.18
C ALA A 150 -2.28 7.76 12.81
N LYS A 151 -2.02 9.07 12.78
CA LYS A 151 -2.97 10.09 13.23
C LYS A 151 -4.24 10.09 12.38
N LEU A 152 -4.11 9.98 11.04
CA LEU A 152 -5.28 9.91 10.17
C LEU A 152 -6.17 8.71 10.48
N LEU A 153 -5.58 7.51 10.67
CA LEU A 153 -6.36 6.32 11.04
C LEU A 153 -7.10 6.51 12.37
N LYS A 154 -6.45 7.10 13.38
CA LYS A 154 -7.12 7.42 14.65
C LYS A 154 -8.30 8.36 14.45
N THR A 155 -8.12 9.42 13.67
CA THR A 155 -9.22 10.34 13.33
C THR A 155 -10.38 9.63 12.64
N LEU A 156 -10.10 8.70 11.72
CA LEU A 156 -11.15 7.92 11.05
C LEU A 156 -11.85 6.93 11.99
N ILE A 157 -11.14 6.33 12.94
CA ILE A 157 -11.72 5.44 13.96
C ILE A 157 -12.68 6.21 14.86
N GLU A 158 -12.27 7.39 15.31
CA GLU A 158 -13.03 8.26 16.23
C GLU A 158 -14.14 9.06 15.53
N HIS A 159 -14.12 9.11 14.19
CA HIS A 159 -15.11 9.84 13.39
C HIS A 159 -16.52 9.32 13.66
N LYS A 160 -17.43 10.22 14.02
CA LYS A 160 -18.85 9.92 14.21
C LYS A 160 -19.59 10.22 12.91
N ASN A 161 -20.32 9.22 12.41
CA ASN A 161 -21.14 9.31 11.20
C ASN A 161 -22.33 10.25 11.37
#